data_AF-A0A4Q9JWK4-F1
#
_entry.id   AF-A0A4Q9JWK4-F1
#
_cell.length_a   1.000
_cell.length_b   1.000
_cell.length_c   1.000
_cell.angle_alpha   90.00
_cell.angle_beta   90.00
_cell.angle_gamma   90.00
#
_symmetry.space_group_name_H-M   'P 1'
#
loop_
_entity.id
_entity.type
_entity.pdbx_description
1 polymer ?
#
loop_
_entity_poly.entity_id
_entity_poly.type
_entity_poly.pdbx_seq_one_letter_code
_entity_poly.pdbx_strand_id
1 'polypeptide(L)'
;MLRLILLVLVFKGLLFGISLKSIFDYTFSTNKEYNPEKGEEIYFQKKCNICHGNQGEKIFSNSKKLKDMTPEQIKASLIAYTLESSKKSTQMALYAKELSHDDIDNIIAYLKGGDFAFKLQEKELLEEEPAKKTKHGTFIK
;
A
#
# COMPACT_ATOMS: atom_id res chain seq x y z
N MET A 1 8.73 46.41 16.96
CA MET A 1 9.35 45.10 17.30
C MET A 1 8.38 43.91 17.29
N LEU A 2 7.04 44.12 17.30
CA LEU A 2 6.04 43.03 17.25
C LEU A 2 5.81 42.43 15.84
N ARG A 3 6.09 43.19 14.76
CA ARG A 3 5.92 42.73 13.36
C ARG A 3 6.97 41.70 12.90
N LEU A 4 8.16 41.66 13.50
CA LEU A 4 9.19 40.67 13.16
C LEU A 4 8.93 39.30 13.80
N ILE A 5 8.22 39.26 14.93
CA ILE A 5 7.98 38.01 15.69
C ILE A 5 6.89 37.16 15.01
N LEU A 6 5.87 37.81 14.42
CA LEU A 6 4.80 37.10 13.69
C LEU A 6 5.29 36.41 12.40
N LEU A 7 6.28 36.97 11.71
CA LEU A 7 6.88 36.35 10.51
C LEU A 7 7.69 35.08 10.84
N VAL A 8 8.35 35.04 12.00
CA VAL A 8 9.09 33.86 12.46
C VAL A 8 8.16 32.72 12.88
N LEU A 9 6.95 33.03 13.36
CA LEU A 9 5.94 32.04 13.75
C LEU A 9 5.19 31.45 12.54
N VAL A 10 4.90 32.25 11.52
CA VAL A 10 4.26 31.76 10.28
C VAL A 10 5.24 30.88 9.47
N PHE A 11 6.54 31.14 9.51
CA PHE A 11 7.54 30.30 8.83
C PHE A 11 7.78 28.95 9.51
N LYS A 12 7.57 28.84 10.83
CA LYS A 12 7.66 27.57 11.56
C LYS A 12 6.43 26.68 11.38
N GLY A 13 5.26 27.26 11.07
CA GLY A 13 4.02 26.51 10.83
C GLY A 13 3.96 25.79 9.47
N LEU A 14 4.70 26.27 8.48
CA LEU A 14 4.76 25.66 7.14
C LEU A 14 5.84 24.57 7.01
N LEU A 15 6.63 24.35 8.07
CA LEU A 15 7.57 23.25 8.20
C LEU A 15 7.03 22.15 9.13
N PHE A 16 5.71 22.00 9.24
CA PHE A 16 5.17 20.66 9.46
C PHE A 16 5.36 19.89 8.15
N GLY A 17 6.61 19.58 7.85
CA GLY A 17 7.01 18.81 6.69
C GLY A 17 6.38 17.45 6.82
N ILE A 18 5.23 17.29 6.18
CA ILE A 18 4.72 15.97 5.83
C ILE A 18 5.86 15.37 5.00
N SER A 19 6.60 14.44 5.60
CA SER A 19 7.73 13.80 4.93
C SER A 19 7.18 13.10 3.69
N LEU A 20 7.34 13.70 2.50
CA LEU A 20 6.84 13.17 1.22
C LEU A 20 7.25 11.72 0.99
N LYS A 21 8.35 11.29 1.63
CA LYS A 21 8.87 9.92 1.59
C LYS A 21 7.83 8.88 2.02
N SER A 22 6.99 9.22 3.00
CA SER A 22 5.95 8.32 3.46
C SER A 22 4.91 8.02 2.38
N ILE A 23 4.56 8.97 1.52
CA ILE A 23 3.53 8.76 0.48
C ILE A 23 4.02 7.78 -0.59
N PHE A 24 5.30 7.85 -0.95
CA PHE A 24 5.91 6.93 -1.93
C PHE A 24 6.04 5.50 -1.40
N ASP A 25 6.26 5.34 -0.10
CA ASP A 25 6.40 4.02 0.51
C ASP A 25 5.07 3.25 0.54
N TYR A 26 3.92 3.91 0.48
CA TYR A 26 2.59 3.27 0.49
C TYR A 26 1.92 3.16 -0.89
N THR A 27 2.47 3.77 -1.93
CA THR A 27 1.87 3.84 -3.28
C THR A 27 2.64 2.98 -4.29
N PHE A 28 2.06 2.81 -5.48
CA PHE A 28 2.67 2.10 -6.61
C PHE A 28 2.89 3.08 -7.76
N SER A 29 4.01 2.93 -8.46
CA SER A 29 4.35 3.76 -9.61
C SER A 29 4.12 2.97 -10.89
N THR A 30 3.38 3.54 -11.84
CA THR A 30 3.17 2.91 -13.16
C THR A 30 4.40 2.92 -14.06
N ASN A 31 5.44 3.69 -13.69
CA ASN A 31 6.73 3.69 -14.37
C ASN A 31 7.71 2.65 -13.80
N LYS A 32 7.32 1.90 -12.77
CA LYS A 32 8.12 0.83 -12.17
C LYS A 32 7.71 -0.51 -12.77
N GLU A 33 8.71 -1.33 -13.10
CA GLU A 33 8.49 -2.72 -13.46
C GLU A 33 8.30 -3.57 -12.19
N TYR A 34 7.22 -4.34 -12.17
CA TYR A 34 6.87 -5.26 -11.08
C TYR A 34 7.01 -6.70 -11.59
N ASN A 35 7.93 -7.48 -11.00
CA ASN A 35 8.25 -8.82 -11.47
C ASN A 35 7.51 -9.89 -10.66
N PRO A 36 6.45 -10.53 -11.21
CA PRO A 36 5.69 -11.55 -10.50
C PRO A 36 6.46 -12.85 -10.29
N GLU A 37 7.39 -13.23 -11.17
CA GLU A 37 8.19 -14.45 -11.02
C GLU A 37 9.15 -14.31 -9.83
N LYS A 38 9.83 -13.16 -9.71
CA LYS A 38 10.64 -12.82 -8.54
C LYS A 38 9.78 -12.75 -7.27
N GLY A 39 8.56 -12.22 -7.39
CA GLY A 39 7.59 -12.19 -6.30
C GLY A 39 7.22 -13.58 -5.79
N GLU A 40 6.97 -14.51 -6.71
CA GLU A 40 6.69 -15.92 -6.40
C GLU A 40 7.87 -16.55 -5.68
N GLU A 41 9.09 -16.40 -6.22
CA GLU A 41 10.31 -16.94 -5.61
C GLU A 41 10.44 -16.49 -4.15
N ILE A 42 10.35 -15.18 -3.89
CA ILE A 42 10.45 -14.62 -2.53
C ILE A 42 9.32 -15.16 -1.65
N TYR A 43 8.08 -15.21 -2.16
CA TYR A 43 6.90 -15.66 -1.41
C TYR A 43 7.06 -17.10 -0.89
N PHE A 44 7.62 -18.00 -1.71
CA PHE A 44 7.90 -19.37 -1.30
C PHE A 44 9.18 -19.50 -0.46
N GLN A 45 10.26 -18.78 -0.80
CA GLN A 45 11.50 -18.79 -0.03
C GLN A 45 11.31 -18.30 1.41
N LYS A 46 10.51 -17.24 1.58
CA LYS A 46 10.12 -16.69 2.89
C LYS A 46 8.97 -17.46 3.54
N LYS A 47 8.52 -18.57 2.93
CA LYS A 47 7.50 -19.49 3.46
C LYS A 47 6.16 -18.80 3.76
N CYS A 48 5.83 -17.73 3.06
CA CYS A 48 4.57 -17.02 3.22
C CYS A 48 3.38 -17.94 2.92
N ASN A 49 3.56 -18.85 1.96
CA ASN A 49 2.56 -19.83 1.53
C ASN A 49 2.13 -20.81 2.64
N ILE A 50 2.97 -21.07 3.64
CA ILE A 50 2.65 -21.99 4.73
C ILE A 50 1.40 -21.52 5.49
N CYS A 51 1.34 -20.22 5.80
CA CYS A 51 0.24 -19.62 6.53
C CYS A 51 -0.83 -19.03 5.60
N HIS A 52 -0.43 -18.44 4.47
CA HIS A 52 -1.35 -17.70 3.59
C HIS A 52 -1.84 -18.49 2.37
N GLY A 53 -1.33 -19.70 2.12
CA GLY A 53 -1.66 -20.47 0.91
C GLY A 53 -0.81 -20.06 -0.29
N ASN A 54 -0.84 -20.84 -1.37
CA ASN A 54 0.08 -20.62 -2.50
C ASN A 54 -0.22 -19.30 -3.23
N GLN A 55 -1.48 -18.85 -3.20
CA GLN A 55 -1.99 -17.66 -3.86
C GLN A 55 -2.71 -16.73 -2.85
N GLY A 56 -2.34 -16.78 -1.57
CA GLY A 56 -2.91 -15.91 -0.55
C GLY A 56 -4.37 -16.24 -0.17
N GLU A 57 -4.82 -17.47 -0.42
CA GLU A 57 -6.20 -17.92 -0.28
C GLU A 57 -6.59 -18.41 1.13
N LYS A 58 -5.62 -18.62 2.02
CA LYS A 58 -5.87 -19.11 3.39
C LYS A 58 -6.09 -17.97 4.38
N ILE A 59 -6.98 -18.23 5.34
CA ILE A 59 -7.17 -17.36 6.51
C ILE A 59 -6.24 -17.86 7.62
N PHE A 60 -5.53 -16.94 8.26
CA PHE A 60 -4.72 -17.22 9.43
C PHE A 60 -5.14 -16.31 10.58
N SER A 61 -5.45 -16.87 11.76
CA SER A 61 -5.75 -16.11 12.98
C SER A 61 -6.77 -14.96 12.81
N ASN A 62 -7.89 -15.23 12.12
CA ASN A 62 -8.97 -14.27 11.82
C ASN A 62 -8.56 -13.07 10.93
N SER A 63 -7.44 -13.16 10.23
CA SER A 63 -7.07 -12.16 9.22
C SER A 63 -7.86 -12.31 7.92
N LYS A 64 -7.91 -11.24 7.12
CA LYS A 64 -8.42 -11.29 5.75
C LYS A 64 -7.46 -12.08 4.86
N LYS A 65 -7.99 -12.85 3.90
CA LYS A 65 -7.17 -13.54 2.90
C LYS A 65 -6.42 -12.50 2.06
N LEU A 66 -5.14 -12.74 1.77
CA LEU A 66 -4.35 -11.81 0.95
C LEU A 66 -4.96 -11.64 -0.44
N LYS A 67 -5.53 -12.71 -1.02
CA LYS A 67 -6.20 -12.62 -2.32
C LYS A 67 -7.41 -11.67 -2.34
N ASP A 68 -8.06 -11.45 -1.20
CA ASP A 68 -9.23 -10.57 -1.08
C ASP A 68 -8.85 -9.12 -0.71
N MET A 69 -7.59 -8.87 -0.33
CA MET A 69 -7.06 -7.53 -0.02
C MET A 69 -6.68 -6.78 -1.30
N THR A 70 -6.75 -5.44 -1.29
CA THR A 70 -6.17 -4.64 -2.38
C THR A 70 -4.63 -4.63 -2.29
N PRO A 71 -3.91 -4.33 -3.38
CA PRO A 71 -2.46 -4.15 -3.35
C PRO A 71 -2.01 -3.18 -2.24
N GLU A 72 -2.68 -2.04 -2.09
CA GLU A 72 -2.38 -1.01 -1.08
C GLU A 72 -2.58 -1.56 0.32
N GLN A 73 -3.67 -2.31 0.54
CA GLN A 73 -3.93 -2.91 1.84
C GLN A 73 -2.83 -3.89 2.25
N ILE A 74 -2.31 -4.68 1.31
CA ILE A 74 -1.22 -5.62 1.58
C ILE A 74 0.07 -4.84 1.92
N LYS A 75 0.43 -3.87 1.08
CA LYS A 75 1.63 -3.04 1.28
C LYS A 75 1.60 -2.29 2.60
N ALA A 76 0.49 -1.60 2.87
CA ALA A 76 0.30 -0.85 4.10
C ALA A 76 0.37 -1.75 5.34
N SER A 77 -0.22 -2.96 5.28
CA SER A 77 -0.17 -3.91 6.40
C SER A 77 1.27 -4.39 6.66
N LEU A 78 2.02 -4.74 5.61
CA LEU A 78 3.41 -5.17 5.75
C LEU A 78 4.30 -4.06 6.32
N ILE A 79 4.15 -2.81 5.84
CA ILE A 79 4.89 -1.67 6.39
C ILE A 79 4.48 -1.39 7.84
N ALA A 80 3.19 -1.47 8.17
CA ALA A 80 2.74 -1.29 9.55
C ALA A 80 3.40 -2.31 10.50
N TYR A 81 3.58 -3.56 10.06
CA TYR A 81 4.29 -4.58 10.82
C TYR A 81 5.79 -4.30 11.01
N THR A 82 6.44 -3.53 10.11
CA THR A 82 7.84 -3.13 10.32
C THR A 82 7.96 -2.04 11.39
N LEU A 83 6.97 -1.16 11.47
CA LEU A 83 6.90 -0.06 12.44
C LEU A 83 6.41 -0.50 13.82
N GLU A 84 5.73 -1.64 13.91
CA GLU A 84 5.22 -2.15 15.18
C GLU A 84 6.37 -2.58 16.11
N SER A 85 6.52 -1.82 17.20
CA SER A 85 7.51 -2.03 18.26
C SER A 85 6.93 -2.80 19.47
N SER A 86 5.63 -3.14 19.41
CA SER A 86 4.91 -3.66 20.56
C SER A 86 5.36 -5.08 20.91
N LYS A 87 5.48 -5.38 22.22
CA LYS A 87 5.89 -6.69 22.77
C LYS A 87 4.95 -7.85 22.37
N LYS A 88 3.81 -7.55 21.73
CA LYS A 88 3.00 -8.53 21.00
C LYS A 88 3.56 -8.62 19.59
N SER A 89 4.70 -9.27 19.43
CA SER A 89 5.23 -9.57 18.09
C SER A 89 4.18 -10.40 17.35
N THR A 90 3.39 -9.77 16.48
CA THR A 90 2.63 -10.52 15.49
C THR A 90 3.67 -11.29 14.70
N GLN A 91 3.43 -12.59 14.45
CA GLN A 91 4.40 -13.43 13.76
C GLN A 91 4.81 -12.81 12.40
N MET A 92 3.92 -12.03 11.79
CA MET A 92 4.19 -11.25 10.58
C MET A 92 5.18 -10.10 10.74
N ALA A 93 5.38 -9.52 11.92
CA ALA A 93 6.41 -8.51 12.14
C ALA A 93 7.83 -9.06 11.92
N LEU A 94 8.06 -10.34 12.19
CA LEU A 94 9.35 -10.98 11.90
C LEU A 94 9.57 -11.10 10.39
N TYR A 95 8.58 -11.59 9.66
CA TYR A 95 8.67 -11.73 8.20
C TYR A 95 8.75 -10.37 7.49
N ALA A 96 7.93 -9.39 7.90
CA ALA A 96 7.87 -8.08 7.26
C ALA A 96 9.18 -7.31 7.37
N LYS A 97 9.90 -7.43 8.50
CA LYS A 97 11.20 -6.75 8.72
C LYS A 97 12.33 -7.31 7.85
N GLU A 98 12.18 -8.50 7.28
CA GLU A 98 13.15 -9.11 6.37
C GLU A 98 12.90 -8.78 4.89
N LEU A 99 11.80 -8.07 4.58
CA LEU A 99 11.45 -7.71 3.21
C LEU A 99 11.86 -6.27 2.92
N SER A 100 12.52 -6.05 1.79
CA SER A 100 12.68 -4.71 1.23
C SER A 100 11.36 -4.22 0.62
N HIS A 101 11.25 -2.90 0.36
CA HIS A 101 10.10 -2.35 -0.37
C HIS A 101 9.94 -2.99 -1.76
N ASP A 102 11.04 -3.32 -2.43
CA ASP A 102 11.01 -4.01 -3.72
C ASP A 102 10.53 -5.45 -3.60
N ASP A 103 10.88 -6.16 -2.52
CA ASP A 103 10.38 -7.51 -2.27
C ASP A 103 8.87 -7.48 -2.04
N ILE A 104 8.38 -6.53 -1.25
CA ILE A 104 6.95 -6.32 -1.00
C ILE A 104 6.21 -6.06 -2.32
N ASP A 105 6.73 -5.16 -3.14
CA ASP A 105 6.15 -4.81 -4.43
C ASP A 105 6.08 -6.01 -5.39
N ASN A 106 7.15 -6.81 -5.47
CA ASN A 106 7.17 -8.01 -6.31
C ASN A 106 6.23 -9.12 -5.78
N ILE A 107 6.17 -9.33 -4.46
CA ILE A 107 5.20 -10.27 -3.86
C ILE A 107 3.77 -9.86 -4.19
N ILE A 108 3.46 -8.56 -4.15
CA ILE A 108 2.13 -8.05 -4.51
C ILE A 108 1.86 -8.28 -6.00
N ALA A 109 2.85 -8.07 -6.87
CA ALA A 109 2.76 -8.38 -8.29
C ALA A 109 2.44 -9.86 -8.54
N TYR A 110 3.08 -10.77 -7.81
CA TYR A 110 2.76 -12.20 -7.86
C TYR A 110 1.31 -12.48 -7.44
N LEU A 111 0.84 -11.89 -6.34
CA LEU A 111 -0.50 -12.14 -5.80
C LEU A 111 -1.64 -11.47 -6.58
N LYS A 112 -1.34 -10.43 -7.38
CA LYS A 112 -2.35 -9.56 -8.02
C LYS A 112 -2.23 -9.49 -9.54
N GLY A 113 -1.17 -10.07 -10.10
CA GLY A 113 -0.78 -9.91 -11.50
C GLY A 113 0.18 -8.73 -11.67
N GLY A 114 1.15 -8.84 -12.59
CA GLY A 114 2.18 -7.83 -12.81
C GLY A 114 1.65 -6.47 -13.29
N ASP A 115 0.42 -6.43 -13.81
CA ASP A 115 -0.26 -5.24 -14.31
C ASP A 115 -1.11 -4.52 -13.24
N PHE A 116 -1.06 -4.95 -11.98
CA PHE A 116 -1.90 -4.41 -10.91
C PHE A 116 -1.77 -2.89 -10.73
N ALA A 117 -0.58 -2.32 -10.92
CA ALA A 117 -0.34 -0.88 -10.80
C ALA A 117 -1.11 -0.06 -11.84
N PHE A 118 -1.21 -0.58 -13.08
CA PHE A 118 -2.02 0.06 -14.13
C PHE A 118 -3.51 -0.03 -13.83
N LYS A 119 -3.98 -1.20 -13.35
CA LYS A 119 -5.38 -1.41 -12.94
C LYS A 119 -5.81 -0.47 -11.82
N LEU A 120 -4.90 -0.14 -10.90
CA LEU A 120 -5.15 0.82 -9.83
C LEU A 120 -5.30 2.24 -10.37
N GLN A 121 -4.40 2.66 -11.27
CA GLN A 121 -4.50 3.98 -11.90
C GLN A 121 -5.77 4.13 -12.75
N GLU A 122 -6.13 3.09 -13.51
CA GLU A 122 -7.39 3.06 -14.26
C GLU A 122 -8.60 3.19 -13.31
N LYS A 123 -8.62 2.43 -12.22
CA LYS A 123 -9.70 2.49 -11.24
C LYS A 123 -9.82 3.88 -10.60
N GLU A 124 -8.71 4.52 -10.25
CA GLU A 124 -8.71 5.89 -9.71
C GLU A 124 -9.27 6.89 -10.72
N LEU A 125 -8.85 6.79 -11.99
CA LEU A 125 -9.37 7.62 -13.08
C LEU A 125 -10.88 7.42 -13.32
N LEU A 126 -11.37 6.18 -13.20
CA LEU A 126 -12.79 5.85 -13.36
C LEU A 126 -13.63 6.26 -12.15
N GLU A 127 -13.07 6.22 -10.95
CA GLU A 127 -13.73 6.71 -9.72
C GLU A 127 -13.79 8.25 -9.66
N GLU A 128 -12.90 8.95 -10.37
CA GLU A 128 -12.92 10.41 -10.52
C GLU A 128 -13.96 10.93 -11.52
N GLU A 129 -14.47 10.11 -12.46
CA GLU A 129 -15.56 10.55 -13.33
C GLU A 129 -16.89 10.61 -12.56
N PRO A 130 -17.46 11.80 -12.28
CA PRO A 130 -18.78 11.88 -11.67
C PRO A 130 -19.79 11.24 -12.62
N ALA A 131 -20.67 10.39 -12.09
CA ALA A 131 -21.73 9.75 -12.85
C ALA A 131 -22.38 10.75 -13.83
N LYS A 132 -22.33 10.42 -15.12
CA LYS A 132 -22.72 11.30 -16.22
C LYS A 132 -24.11 11.85 -15.96
N LYS A 133 -24.20 13.15 -15.62
CA LYS A 133 -25.48 13.83 -15.44
C LYS A 133 -26.25 13.72 -16.75
N THR A 134 -27.42 13.08 -16.72
CA THR A 134 -28.35 13.19 -17.84
C THR A 134 -28.78 14.66 -17.97
N LYS A 135 -29.34 15.05 -19.13
CA LYS A 135 -29.79 16.43 -19.42
C LYS A 135 -30.79 17.01 -18.39
N HIS A 136 -31.27 16.20 -17.44
CA HIS A 136 -32.21 16.57 -16.39
C HIS A 136 -31.65 16.49 -14.95
N GLY A 137 -30.33 16.38 -14.77
CA GLY A 137 -29.71 16.58 -13.45
C GLY A 137 -30.08 15.56 -12.37
N THR A 138 -30.67 14.41 -12.73
CA THR A 138 -30.94 13.32 -11.78
C THR A 138 -29.83 12.26 -11.88
N PHE A 139 -29.20 11.98 -10.73
CA PHE A 139 -28.30 10.83 -10.58
C PHE A 139 -29.15 9.57 -10.46
N ILE A 140 -28.91 8.57 -11.32
CA ILE A 140 -29.55 7.25 -11.16
C ILE A 140 -28.79 6.53 -10.04
N LYS A 141 -29.54 6.08 -9.03
CA LYS A 141 -29.05 5.30 -7.89
C LYS A 141 -28.89 3.83 -8.29
#